data_AF-A0A7L4RNL2-F1
#
_entry.id   AF-A0A7L4RNL2-F1
#
_cell.length_a   1.000
_cell.length_b   1.000
_cell.length_c   1.000
_cell.angle_alpha   90.00
_cell.angle_beta   90.00
_cell.angle_gamma   90.00
#
_symmetry.space_group_name_H-M   'P 1'
#
loop_
_entity.id
_entity.type
_entity.pdbx_description
1 polymer ?
#
loop_
_entity_poly.entity_id
_entity_poly.type
_entity_poly.pdbx_seq_one_letter_code
_entity_poly.pdbx_strand_id
1 'polypeptide(L)'
;MDRIIGSLMFLLLAGMVYSQGPVLQISDYSVVPEKLYPDATGQLQVTVRNSGDETASGTTIYYNYKLDERWDTYVGDIGAGSDAITSIPFKVPSSVTSGVIVIRLDMYYRDEDNGATKTSSVSIPLTISQHQILEVNTISLERDSVSKGESFGVELEMKNTGGTMKNVVISTPADSSFTLKGTTQQRVGDIPSNSSINVSVDLMSSSSTETGKYTVPLEITYQDSLQNEITETAYIGPVNVVEPSTQYRIYFEPLSGTEIGSQAQYKLSIENLGTEARALTVTIEGSSVFTPIGPANIYFDDIAPGETQTKMITLGVDSDTSSGYYVLPISIDSNGEIFVQEVGIVVEATPAITLTSEISSETTSAASGTPSESSTGTSGNFASMGNLQVTVKIANSGNTPIRSVYAVAESTDEIRVTDSPDKFIGTLNVDDFGTFQTTVMMTGTCTEGCKLPITITFKDENNVEHTFHKEVEVDGSAGAGSTAAAGMRADRGPLGFIPSIFGINVLYIVGVVALGVLGYFGYKKWKKGKAEGKK
;
A
#
# COMPACT_ATOMS: atom_id res chain seq x y z
N MET A 1 -39.25 17.74 -29.68
CA MET A 1 -40.10 18.16 -30.83
C MET A 1 -40.80 16.91 -31.30
N ASP A 2 -41.71 16.39 -30.48
CA ASP A 2 -42.50 15.18 -30.77
C ASP A 2 -43.94 15.49 -30.40
N ARG A 3 -44.74 15.84 -31.41
CA ARG A 3 -46.18 16.00 -31.25
C ARG A 3 -46.77 14.60 -31.06
N ILE A 4 -47.38 14.32 -29.91
CA ILE A 4 -48.18 13.10 -29.73
C ILE A 4 -49.43 13.25 -30.61
N ILE A 5 -49.37 12.68 -31.82
CA ILE A 5 -50.49 12.64 -32.77
C ILE A 5 -51.35 11.43 -32.42
N GLY A 6 -52.46 11.66 -31.71
CA GLY A 6 -53.53 10.68 -31.58
C GLY A 6 -54.36 10.64 -32.87
N SER A 7 -54.00 9.77 -33.82
CA SER A 7 -54.73 9.61 -35.08
C SER A 7 -55.92 8.65 -34.89
N LEU A 8 -57.16 9.16 -35.01
CA LEU A 8 -58.39 8.38 -34.94
C LEU A 8 -58.88 8.05 -36.36
N MET A 9 -58.87 6.77 -36.74
CA MET A 9 -59.27 6.27 -38.05
C MET A 9 -60.80 6.06 -38.13
N PHE A 10 -61.46 6.66 -39.13
CA PHE A 10 -62.91 6.59 -39.33
C PHE A 10 -63.29 5.61 -40.46
N LEU A 11 -64.24 4.71 -40.19
CA LEU A 11 -64.80 3.75 -41.14
C LEU A 11 -66.04 4.36 -41.83
N LEU A 12 -66.10 4.33 -43.16
CA LEU A 12 -67.21 4.90 -43.96
C LEU A 12 -68.31 3.86 -44.19
N LEU A 13 -69.54 4.15 -43.74
CA LEU A 13 -70.77 3.45 -44.13
C LEU A 13 -71.79 4.49 -44.61
N ALA A 14 -72.19 4.37 -45.87
CA ALA A 14 -73.18 5.25 -46.51
C ALA A 14 -74.60 4.82 -46.11
N GLY A 15 -75.39 5.76 -45.59
CA GLY A 15 -76.82 5.59 -45.31
C GLY A 15 -77.49 6.92 -45.02
N MET A 16 -78.56 7.22 -45.79
CA MET A 16 -79.60 8.25 -45.63
C MET A 16 -79.27 9.53 -44.81
N VAL A 17 -79.17 10.66 -45.53
CA VAL A 17 -79.02 12.01 -44.97
C VAL A 17 -80.35 12.46 -44.34
N TYR A 18 -80.47 12.29 -43.02
CA TYR A 18 -81.31 13.17 -42.21
C TYR A 18 -80.55 14.48 -42.03
N SER A 19 -81.19 15.66 -42.15
CA SER A 19 -80.54 16.96 -41.86
C SER A 19 -79.81 16.84 -40.51
N GLN A 20 -78.49 17.02 -40.55
CA GLN A 20 -77.62 16.86 -39.38
C GLN A 20 -77.16 18.25 -38.97
N GLY A 21 -78.07 19.02 -38.34
CA GLY A 21 -77.73 20.34 -37.78
C GLY A 21 -76.47 20.29 -36.90
N PRO A 22 -75.90 21.42 -36.45
CA PRO A 22 -74.50 21.53 -36.05
C PRO A 22 -73.99 20.42 -35.10
N VAL A 23 -72.79 19.91 -35.39
CA VAL A 23 -72.11 18.86 -34.60
C VAL A 23 -70.71 19.36 -34.26
N LEU A 24 -70.48 19.72 -32.99
CA LEU A 24 -69.17 20.19 -32.54
C LEU A 24 -68.33 19.06 -31.95
N GLN A 25 -67.07 19.00 -32.37
CA GLN A 25 -66.04 18.10 -31.85
C GLN A 25 -64.71 18.84 -31.71
N ILE A 26 -63.80 18.34 -30.88
CA ILE A 26 -62.40 18.81 -30.87
C ILE A 26 -61.62 18.00 -31.89
N SER A 27 -61.07 18.67 -32.90
CA SER A 27 -60.28 18.05 -33.96
C SER A 27 -58.78 18.00 -33.62
N ASP A 28 -58.29 18.93 -32.79
CA ASP A 28 -56.90 18.98 -32.33
C ASP A 28 -56.81 19.74 -31.00
N TYR A 29 -55.76 19.46 -30.21
CA TYR A 29 -55.47 20.23 -29.00
C TYR A 29 -53.96 20.27 -28.69
N SER A 30 -53.53 21.33 -28.00
CA SER A 30 -52.19 21.44 -27.43
C SER A 30 -52.23 22.10 -26.04
N VAL A 31 -51.23 21.78 -25.23
CA VAL A 31 -51.16 22.16 -23.81
C VAL A 31 -49.94 23.06 -23.59
N VAL A 32 -50.15 24.19 -22.91
CA VAL A 32 -49.09 25.15 -22.60
C VAL A 32 -49.11 25.47 -21.09
N PRO A 33 -48.04 25.20 -20.32
CA PRO A 33 -46.78 24.57 -20.74
C PRO A 33 -46.92 23.07 -21.04
N GLU A 34 -46.04 22.52 -21.88
CA GLU A 34 -46.06 21.11 -22.30
C GLU A 34 -45.82 20.15 -21.11
N LYS A 35 -44.96 20.54 -20.17
CA LYS A 35 -44.75 19.81 -18.91
C LYS A 35 -45.60 20.42 -17.81
N LEU A 36 -46.49 19.59 -17.24
CA LEU A 36 -47.37 19.98 -16.15
C LEU A 36 -46.92 19.33 -14.84
N TYR A 37 -47.05 20.07 -13.74
CA TYR A 37 -46.77 19.61 -12.39
C TYR A 37 -48.02 19.81 -11.51
N PRO A 38 -48.08 19.19 -10.32
CA PRO A 38 -49.15 19.45 -9.35
C PRO A 38 -49.29 20.95 -9.06
N ASP A 39 -50.52 21.43 -8.93
CA ASP A 39 -50.88 22.85 -8.73
C ASP A 39 -50.52 23.79 -9.91
N ALA A 40 -50.00 23.27 -11.01
CA ALA A 40 -49.73 24.08 -12.21
C ALA A 40 -51.03 24.64 -12.81
N THR A 41 -50.94 25.84 -13.36
CA THR A 41 -51.96 26.42 -14.23
C THR A 41 -51.43 26.45 -15.65
N GLY A 42 -52.33 26.30 -16.62
CA GLY A 42 -51.96 26.26 -18.03
C GLY A 42 -53.09 26.70 -18.94
N GLN A 43 -52.81 26.68 -20.23
CA GLN A 43 -53.76 26.97 -21.29
C GLN A 43 -53.86 25.74 -22.19
N LEU A 44 -55.09 25.34 -22.48
CA LEU A 44 -55.40 24.30 -23.44
C LEU A 44 -55.86 25.00 -24.72
N GLN A 45 -55.02 24.99 -25.74
CA GLN A 45 -55.40 25.46 -27.06
C GLN A 45 -56.16 24.34 -27.78
N VAL A 46 -57.42 24.57 -28.11
CA VAL A 46 -58.27 23.58 -28.79
C VAL A 46 -58.70 24.08 -30.16
N THR A 47 -58.76 23.18 -31.12
CA THR A 47 -59.40 23.40 -32.42
C THR A 47 -60.77 22.73 -32.39
N VAL A 48 -61.83 23.54 -32.39
CA VAL A 48 -63.21 23.09 -32.42
C VAL A 48 -63.67 23.03 -33.86
N ARG A 49 -64.10 21.85 -34.31
CA ARG A 49 -64.64 21.64 -35.65
C ARG A 49 -66.15 21.47 -35.60
N ASN A 50 -66.86 22.19 -36.46
CA ASN A 50 -68.25 21.88 -36.79
C ASN A 50 -68.30 20.90 -37.97
N SER A 51 -68.66 19.65 -37.70
CA SER A 51 -68.84 18.60 -38.71
C SER A 51 -70.30 18.46 -39.19
N GLY A 52 -71.23 19.27 -38.66
CA GLY A 52 -72.62 19.34 -39.12
C GLY A 52 -72.78 20.13 -40.42
N ASP A 53 -74.01 20.12 -40.94
CA ASP A 53 -74.39 20.82 -42.19
C ASP A 53 -74.93 22.24 -41.98
N GLU A 54 -75.08 22.67 -40.71
CA GLU A 54 -75.60 23.98 -40.30
C GLU A 54 -74.63 24.69 -39.33
N THR A 55 -74.78 26.00 -39.15
CA THR A 55 -73.95 26.82 -38.24
C THR A 55 -74.22 26.52 -36.77
N ALA A 56 -73.16 26.37 -35.97
CA ALA A 56 -73.24 26.36 -34.52
C ALA A 56 -73.17 27.80 -33.99
N SER A 57 -74.30 28.36 -33.60
CA SER A 57 -74.41 29.75 -33.13
C SER A 57 -74.13 29.89 -31.63
N GLY A 58 -73.39 30.94 -31.26
CA GLY A 58 -73.12 31.32 -29.88
C GLY A 58 -72.42 30.23 -29.08
N THR A 59 -71.38 29.62 -29.67
CA THR A 59 -70.64 28.53 -29.04
C THR A 59 -69.88 29.02 -27.82
N THR A 60 -70.12 28.39 -26.67
CA THR A 60 -69.37 28.59 -25.42
C THR A 60 -68.86 27.25 -24.91
N ILE A 61 -67.56 27.19 -24.60
CA ILE A 61 -66.94 26.02 -23.98
C ILE A 61 -66.83 26.25 -22.49
N TYR A 62 -67.23 25.26 -21.69
CA TYR A 62 -67.09 25.28 -20.25
C TYR A 62 -66.11 24.22 -19.78
N TYR A 63 -65.23 24.60 -18.86
CA TYR A 63 -64.38 23.71 -18.09
C TYR A 63 -64.75 23.82 -16.61
N ASN A 64 -65.07 22.68 -16.01
CA ASN A 64 -65.39 22.57 -14.58
C ASN A 64 -64.22 21.88 -13.86
N TYR A 65 -63.47 22.62 -13.05
CA TYR A 65 -62.34 22.08 -12.29
C TYR A 65 -62.75 21.54 -10.92
N LYS A 66 -63.75 22.19 -10.30
CA LYS A 66 -64.45 21.78 -9.08
C LYS A 66 -65.92 22.23 -9.16
N LEU A 67 -66.74 21.86 -8.18
CA LEU A 67 -68.16 22.26 -8.13
C LEU A 67 -68.35 23.79 -8.09
N ASP A 68 -67.34 24.54 -7.65
CA ASP A 68 -67.36 25.98 -7.41
C ASP A 68 -66.45 26.80 -8.34
N GLU A 69 -65.62 26.15 -9.16
CA GLU A 69 -64.68 26.80 -10.07
C GLU A 69 -64.94 26.35 -11.52
N ARG A 70 -65.61 27.24 -12.26
CA ARG A 70 -66.02 27.05 -13.66
C ARG A 70 -65.43 28.17 -14.51
N TRP A 71 -64.75 27.78 -15.58
CA TRP A 71 -64.30 28.69 -16.61
C TRP A 71 -65.17 28.52 -17.85
N ASP A 72 -65.54 29.64 -18.46
CA ASP A 72 -66.22 29.67 -19.74
C ASP A 72 -65.41 30.45 -20.78
N THR A 73 -65.48 30.02 -22.02
CA THR A 73 -64.79 30.65 -23.14
C THR A 73 -65.76 30.76 -24.30
N TYR A 74 -66.14 32.00 -24.62
CA TYR A 74 -66.98 32.29 -25.78
C TYR A 74 -66.15 32.18 -27.06
N VAL A 75 -66.57 31.30 -27.96
CA VAL A 75 -65.91 31.02 -29.24
C VAL A 75 -66.59 31.77 -30.38
N GLY A 76 -67.89 32.07 -30.24
CA GLY A 76 -68.70 32.70 -31.28
C GLY A 76 -69.39 31.67 -32.18
N ASP A 77 -69.71 32.09 -33.39
CA ASP A 77 -70.42 31.25 -34.36
C ASP A 77 -69.40 30.42 -35.17
N ILE A 78 -69.68 29.13 -35.36
CA ILE A 78 -68.82 28.21 -36.12
C ILE A 78 -69.64 27.67 -37.30
N GLY A 79 -69.37 28.20 -38.50
CA GLY A 79 -70.05 27.79 -39.73
C GLY A 79 -69.90 26.30 -40.04
N ALA A 80 -70.81 25.77 -40.85
CA ALA A 80 -70.76 24.37 -41.29
C ALA A 80 -69.39 24.03 -41.92
N GLY A 81 -68.81 22.90 -41.51
CA GLY A 81 -67.50 22.44 -41.98
C GLY A 81 -66.30 23.29 -41.53
N SER A 82 -66.50 24.36 -40.75
CA SER A 82 -65.45 25.29 -40.32
C SER A 82 -64.83 24.90 -38.98
N ASP A 83 -63.64 25.44 -38.73
CA ASP A 83 -62.89 25.29 -37.48
C ASP A 83 -62.79 26.64 -36.75
N ALA A 84 -62.79 26.60 -35.42
CA ALA A 84 -62.45 27.73 -34.56
C ALA A 84 -61.37 27.31 -33.56
N ILE A 85 -60.36 28.17 -33.37
CA ILE A 85 -59.27 27.92 -32.41
C ILE A 85 -59.49 28.82 -31.21
N THR A 86 -59.42 28.24 -30.01
CA THR A 86 -59.55 29.00 -28.76
C THR A 86 -58.62 28.45 -27.68
N SER A 87 -58.39 29.23 -26.62
CA SER A 87 -57.55 28.87 -25.48
C SER A 87 -58.38 28.84 -24.20
N ILE A 88 -58.37 27.69 -23.53
CA ILE A 88 -59.15 27.44 -22.32
C ILE A 88 -58.16 27.36 -21.15
N PRO A 89 -58.27 28.23 -20.13
CA PRO A 89 -57.44 28.12 -18.94
C PRO A 89 -57.79 26.83 -18.19
N PHE A 90 -56.79 26.16 -17.64
CA PHE A 90 -57.00 25.03 -16.74
C PHE A 90 -56.05 25.04 -15.55
N LYS A 91 -56.40 24.25 -14.55
CA LYS A 91 -55.58 24.03 -13.35
C LYS A 91 -55.42 22.54 -13.08
N VAL A 92 -54.22 22.15 -12.63
CA VAL A 92 -53.92 20.80 -12.16
C VAL A 92 -54.18 20.74 -10.65
N PRO A 93 -54.97 19.78 -10.14
CA PRO A 93 -55.18 19.64 -8.70
C PRO A 93 -53.88 19.36 -7.97
N SER A 94 -53.66 20.03 -6.83
CA SER A 94 -52.50 19.77 -5.95
C SER A 94 -52.54 18.37 -5.30
N SER A 95 -53.70 17.71 -5.31
CA SER A 95 -53.87 16.31 -4.88
C SER A 95 -53.33 15.29 -5.88
N VAL A 96 -53.10 15.69 -7.12
CA VAL A 96 -52.50 14.81 -8.14
C VAL A 96 -51.00 14.84 -7.92
N THR A 97 -50.37 13.68 -7.77
CA THR A 97 -48.92 13.56 -7.59
C THR A 97 -48.20 13.39 -8.93
N SER A 98 -48.69 12.50 -9.79
CA SER A 98 -48.30 12.34 -11.20
C SER A 98 -49.25 11.37 -11.91
N GLY A 99 -49.14 11.27 -13.24
CA GLY A 99 -49.94 10.36 -14.08
C GLY A 99 -50.82 11.10 -15.07
N VAL A 100 -51.78 10.40 -15.67
CA VAL A 100 -52.72 10.99 -16.63
C VAL A 100 -54.00 11.39 -15.92
N ILE A 101 -54.36 12.67 -15.98
CA ILE A 101 -55.68 13.16 -15.59
C ILE A 101 -56.51 13.46 -16.83
N VAL A 102 -57.84 13.40 -16.71
CA VAL A 102 -58.73 13.71 -17.83
C VAL A 102 -59.50 14.97 -17.49
N ILE A 103 -59.38 15.99 -18.35
CA ILE A 103 -60.20 17.19 -18.31
C ILE A 103 -61.42 16.99 -19.20
N ARG A 104 -62.61 17.31 -18.69
CA ARG A 104 -63.83 17.34 -19.49
C ARG A 104 -64.16 18.78 -19.89
N LEU A 105 -64.39 18.99 -21.18
CA LEU A 105 -64.93 20.24 -21.71
C LEU A 105 -66.35 20.01 -22.19
N ASP A 106 -67.26 20.91 -21.81
CA ASP A 106 -68.65 20.89 -22.25
C ASP A 106 -68.91 22.08 -23.17
N MET A 107 -69.18 21.81 -24.44
CA MET A 107 -69.47 22.80 -25.48
C MET A 107 -70.98 22.99 -25.58
N TYR A 108 -71.46 24.20 -25.38
CA TYR A 108 -72.87 24.57 -25.55
C TYR A 108 -73.00 25.50 -26.75
N TYR A 109 -73.96 25.21 -27.61
CA TYR A 109 -74.19 25.97 -28.84
C TYR A 109 -75.66 25.88 -29.23
N ARG A 110 -76.11 26.81 -30.07
CA ARG A 110 -77.45 26.77 -30.64
C ARG A 110 -77.40 26.39 -32.11
N ASP A 111 -78.36 25.59 -32.48
CA ASP A 111 -78.71 25.34 -33.87
C ASP A 111 -79.31 26.63 -34.46
N GLU A 112 -78.71 27.16 -35.53
CA GLU A 112 -79.12 28.44 -36.12
C GLU A 112 -80.54 28.35 -36.71
N ASP A 113 -80.92 27.19 -37.25
CA ASP A 113 -82.15 27.02 -38.04
C ASP A 113 -83.39 26.77 -37.17
N ASN A 114 -83.24 26.02 -36.07
CA ASN A 114 -84.36 25.72 -35.17
C ASN A 114 -84.22 26.34 -33.77
N GLY A 115 -83.09 26.98 -33.47
CA GLY A 115 -82.83 27.63 -32.18
C GLY A 115 -82.58 26.68 -31.01
N ALA A 116 -82.53 25.36 -31.23
CA ALA A 116 -82.35 24.37 -30.18
C ALA A 116 -80.93 24.45 -29.59
N THR A 117 -80.85 24.44 -28.26
CA THR A 117 -79.57 24.32 -27.55
C THR A 117 -79.08 22.88 -27.63
N LYS A 118 -77.86 22.70 -28.13
CA LYS A 118 -77.13 21.44 -28.18
C LYS A 118 -75.93 21.49 -27.24
N THR A 119 -75.51 20.32 -26.79
CA THR A 119 -74.34 20.16 -25.92
C THR A 119 -73.49 18.99 -26.39
N SER A 120 -72.18 19.20 -26.47
CA SER A 120 -71.20 18.17 -26.81
C SER A 120 -70.10 18.17 -25.75
N SER A 121 -69.74 16.99 -25.26
CA SER A 121 -68.71 16.85 -24.21
C SER A 121 -67.51 16.09 -24.77
N VAL A 122 -66.31 16.58 -24.48
CA VAL A 122 -65.04 15.94 -24.86
C VAL A 122 -64.16 15.75 -23.63
N SER A 123 -63.41 14.66 -23.62
CA SER A 123 -62.45 14.32 -22.60
C SER A 123 -61.04 14.45 -23.15
N ILE A 124 -60.20 15.25 -22.52
CA ILE A 124 -58.83 15.54 -22.92
C ILE A 124 -57.88 14.99 -21.86
N PRO A 125 -57.03 14.00 -22.20
CA PRO A 125 -56.02 13.50 -21.28
C PRO A 125 -54.86 14.49 -21.18
N LEU A 126 -54.46 14.80 -19.94
CA LEU A 126 -53.29 15.59 -19.60
C LEU A 126 -52.30 14.73 -18.80
N THR A 127 -51.04 14.77 -19.18
CA THR A 127 -49.96 14.07 -18.48
C THR A 127 -49.32 14.98 -17.44
N ILE A 128 -49.40 14.60 -16.17
CA ILE A 128 -48.84 15.32 -15.03
C ILE A 128 -47.53 14.64 -14.60
N SER A 129 -46.45 15.41 -14.67
CA SER A 129 -45.11 15.02 -14.22
C SER A 129 -44.92 15.38 -12.75
N GLN A 130 -43.91 14.79 -12.11
CA GLN A 130 -43.49 15.12 -10.75
C GLN A 130 -42.03 15.54 -10.74
N HIS A 131 -41.66 16.49 -9.86
CA HIS A 131 -40.26 16.78 -9.60
C HIS A 131 -39.59 15.57 -8.98
N GLN A 132 -38.46 15.15 -9.53
CA GLN A 132 -37.65 14.06 -9.01
C GLN A 132 -36.39 14.69 -8.45
N ILE A 133 -36.10 14.35 -7.20
CA ILE A 133 -34.95 14.88 -6.45
C ILE A 133 -34.36 13.69 -5.73
N LEU A 134 -33.26 13.17 -6.26
CA LEU A 134 -32.46 12.15 -5.62
C LEU A 134 -31.25 12.79 -4.96
N GLU A 135 -31.11 12.57 -3.66
CA GLU A 135 -29.92 12.93 -2.91
C GLU A 135 -29.15 11.64 -2.58
N VAL A 136 -27.86 11.60 -2.87
CA VAL A 136 -27.00 10.45 -2.59
C VAL A 136 -25.86 10.89 -1.70
N ASN A 137 -25.82 10.35 -0.50
CA ASN A 137 -24.84 10.67 0.52
C ASN A 137 -23.99 9.44 0.84
N THR A 138 -22.68 9.63 0.99
CA THR A 138 -21.79 8.59 1.52
C THR A 138 -21.99 8.47 3.02
N ILE A 139 -22.47 7.31 3.49
CA ILE A 139 -22.60 7.00 4.93
C ILE A 139 -21.23 6.63 5.48
N SER A 140 -20.56 5.67 4.84
CA SER A 140 -19.24 5.21 5.22
C SER A 140 -18.51 4.58 4.04
N LEU A 141 -17.20 4.68 4.08
CA LEU A 141 -16.31 3.88 3.26
C LEU A 141 -15.79 2.73 4.13
N GLU A 142 -15.68 1.53 3.57
CA GLU A 142 -14.99 0.43 4.24
C GLU A 142 -13.54 0.82 4.60
N ARG A 143 -12.94 1.70 3.78
CA ARG A 143 -11.61 2.30 3.97
C ARG A 143 -11.46 3.60 3.19
N ASP A 144 -10.59 4.49 3.67
CA ASP A 144 -10.34 5.81 3.10
C ASP A 144 -9.15 5.86 2.12
N SER A 145 -8.38 4.77 2.01
CA SER A 145 -7.32 4.59 1.02
C SER A 145 -7.34 3.22 0.34
N VAL A 146 -7.06 3.19 -0.96
CA VAL A 146 -6.96 1.99 -1.80
C VAL A 146 -5.77 2.11 -2.73
N SER A 147 -5.19 1.01 -3.18
CA SER A 147 -4.24 1.07 -4.29
C SER A 147 -4.91 0.89 -5.65
N LYS A 148 -4.14 1.17 -6.70
CA LYS A 148 -4.54 0.94 -8.08
C LYS A 148 -4.95 -0.53 -8.26
N GLY A 149 -6.07 -0.79 -8.94
CA GLY A 149 -6.58 -2.16 -9.14
C GLY A 149 -7.32 -2.77 -7.94
N GLU A 150 -7.35 -2.10 -6.80
CA GLU A 150 -7.93 -2.63 -5.56
C GLU A 150 -9.43 -2.32 -5.45
N SER A 151 -10.19 -3.18 -4.77
CA SER A 151 -11.63 -3.02 -4.56
C SER A 151 -11.99 -2.60 -3.15
N PHE A 152 -12.99 -1.75 -2.97
CA PHE A 152 -13.46 -1.24 -1.67
C PHE A 152 -14.99 -1.11 -1.64
N GLY A 153 -15.60 -1.38 -0.49
CA GLY A 153 -17.03 -1.19 -0.26
C GLY A 153 -17.38 0.26 0.14
N VAL A 154 -18.55 0.72 -0.31
CA VAL A 154 -19.14 2.02 0.05
C VAL A 154 -20.59 1.83 0.47
N GLU A 155 -20.94 2.36 1.63
CA GLU A 155 -22.33 2.46 2.07
C GLU A 155 -22.89 3.84 1.71
N LEU A 156 -23.99 3.84 0.95
CA LEU A 156 -24.67 5.04 0.45
C LEU A 156 -26.06 5.16 1.08
N GLU A 157 -26.45 6.37 1.44
CA GLU A 157 -27.85 6.73 1.68
C GLU A 157 -28.39 7.34 0.38
N MET A 158 -29.40 6.71 -0.20
CA MET A 158 -30.14 7.24 -1.34
C MET A 158 -31.49 7.74 -0.87
N LYS A 159 -31.70 9.06 -0.91
CA LYS A 159 -32.89 9.73 -0.41
C LYS A 159 -33.67 10.35 -1.55
N ASN A 160 -34.88 9.85 -1.77
CA ASN A 160 -35.81 10.38 -2.74
C ASN A 160 -36.76 11.38 -2.07
N THR A 161 -36.60 12.68 -2.36
CA THR A 161 -37.50 13.74 -1.87
C THR A 161 -38.51 14.21 -2.93
N GLY A 162 -38.51 13.56 -4.11
CA GLY A 162 -39.38 13.84 -5.22
C GLY A 162 -40.44 12.76 -5.45
N GLY A 163 -40.79 12.52 -6.72
CA GLY A 163 -41.72 11.48 -7.14
C GLY A 163 -41.20 10.05 -7.04
N THR A 164 -42.08 9.08 -7.28
CA THR A 164 -41.70 7.66 -7.21
C THR A 164 -40.60 7.35 -8.23
N MET A 165 -39.53 6.70 -7.76
CA MET A 165 -38.44 6.21 -8.60
C MET A 165 -38.54 4.69 -8.69
N LYS A 166 -38.69 4.17 -9.90
CA LYS A 166 -38.78 2.73 -10.16
C LYS A 166 -37.53 2.22 -10.85
N ASN A 167 -37.23 0.94 -10.64
CA ASN A 167 -36.12 0.26 -11.32
C ASN A 167 -34.79 1.03 -11.21
N VAL A 168 -34.46 1.52 -10.01
CA VAL A 168 -33.21 2.24 -9.76
C VAL A 168 -32.03 1.29 -9.99
N VAL A 169 -31.08 1.75 -10.79
CA VAL A 169 -29.84 1.05 -11.17
C VAL A 169 -28.67 1.99 -10.97
N ILE A 170 -27.60 1.48 -10.36
CA ILE A 170 -26.32 2.16 -10.22
C ILE A 170 -25.35 1.59 -11.26
N SER A 171 -24.62 2.46 -11.94
CA SER A 171 -23.50 2.16 -12.83
C SER A 171 -22.37 3.17 -12.61
N THR A 172 -21.24 2.94 -13.27
CA THR A 172 -20.13 3.90 -13.33
C THR A 172 -19.99 4.46 -14.74
N PRO A 173 -19.69 5.76 -14.91
CA PRO A 173 -19.40 6.33 -16.22
C PRO A 173 -18.30 5.55 -16.95
N ALA A 174 -18.37 5.49 -18.28
CA ALA A 174 -17.42 4.72 -19.10
C ALA A 174 -15.96 5.22 -19.00
N ASP A 175 -15.77 6.51 -18.68
CA ASP A 175 -14.48 7.19 -18.51
C ASP A 175 -14.02 7.30 -17.05
N SER A 176 -14.77 6.69 -16.12
CA SER A 176 -14.41 6.68 -14.69
C SER A 176 -13.16 5.84 -14.43
N SER A 177 -12.28 6.32 -13.55
CA SER A 177 -11.17 5.52 -12.99
C SER A 177 -11.62 4.46 -11.98
N PHE A 178 -12.93 4.38 -11.72
CA PHE A 178 -13.54 3.44 -10.79
C PHE A 178 -14.69 2.70 -11.46
N THR A 179 -14.78 1.40 -11.21
CA THR A 179 -15.81 0.51 -11.77
C THR A 179 -16.49 -0.29 -10.65
N LEU A 180 -17.69 -0.82 -10.91
CA LEU A 180 -18.33 -1.77 -10.00
C LEU A 180 -17.56 -3.10 -9.98
N LYS A 181 -17.35 -3.66 -8.79
CA LYS A 181 -16.68 -4.96 -8.63
C LYS A 181 -17.58 -6.08 -9.12
N GLY A 182 -17.13 -6.85 -10.13
CA GLY A 182 -17.79 -8.08 -10.58
C GLY A 182 -19.09 -7.89 -11.39
N THR A 183 -19.54 -6.65 -11.62
CA THR A 183 -20.72 -6.34 -12.44
C THR A 183 -20.52 -5.01 -13.17
N THR A 184 -21.33 -4.74 -14.21
CA THR A 184 -21.38 -3.42 -14.87
C THR A 184 -22.51 -2.53 -14.33
N GLN A 185 -23.50 -3.14 -13.67
CA GLN A 185 -24.66 -2.47 -13.11
C GLN A 185 -25.13 -3.17 -11.84
N GLN A 186 -25.57 -2.40 -10.86
CA GLN A 186 -26.18 -2.88 -9.63
C GLN A 186 -27.64 -2.44 -9.55
N ARG A 187 -28.57 -3.41 -9.47
CA ARG A 187 -30.00 -3.13 -9.30
C ARG A 187 -30.30 -2.85 -7.84
N VAL A 188 -30.90 -1.70 -7.58
CA VAL A 188 -31.33 -1.26 -6.25
C VAL A 188 -32.80 -1.56 -6.03
N GLY A 189 -33.63 -1.42 -7.07
CA GLY A 189 -35.08 -1.63 -6.99
C GLY A 189 -35.85 -0.32 -6.97
N ASP A 190 -37.03 -0.29 -6.35
CA ASP A 190 -37.86 0.91 -6.29
C ASP A 190 -37.55 1.73 -5.03
N ILE A 191 -37.49 3.06 -5.17
CA ILE A 191 -37.38 4.00 -4.06
C ILE A 191 -38.67 4.83 -4.01
N PRO A 192 -39.59 4.55 -3.07
CA PRO A 192 -40.82 5.32 -2.90
C PRO A 192 -40.57 6.81 -2.72
N SER A 193 -41.55 7.62 -3.09
CA SER A 193 -41.53 9.08 -2.83
C SER A 193 -41.34 9.38 -1.34
N ASN A 194 -40.50 10.37 -1.03
CA ASN A 194 -40.19 10.82 0.33
C ASN A 194 -39.62 9.71 1.24
N SER A 195 -38.83 8.80 0.67
CA SER A 195 -38.18 7.72 1.40
C SER A 195 -36.68 7.68 1.16
N SER A 196 -35.95 7.07 2.10
CA SER A 196 -34.52 6.79 1.98
C SER A 196 -34.28 5.29 2.05
N ILE A 197 -33.26 4.83 1.34
CA ILE A 197 -32.72 3.47 1.46
C ILE A 197 -31.19 3.53 1.58
N ASN A 198 -30.63 2.52 2.24
CA ASN A 198 -29.18 2.34 2.29
C ASN A 198 -28.76 1.28 1.28
N VAL A 199 -27.70 1.55 0.54
CA VAL A 199 -27.19 0.67 -0.51
C VAL A 199 -25.69 0.49 -0.33
N SER A 200 -25.25 -0.77 -0.27
CA SER A 200 -23.84 -1.14 -0.27
C SER A 200 -23.38 -1.32 -1.71
N VAL A 201 -22.29 -0.67 -2.10
CA VAL A 201 -21.72 -0.69 -3.44
C VAL A 201 -20.25 -1.08 -3.37
N ASP A 202 -19.88 -2.17 -4.03
CA ASP A 202 -18.48 -2.59 -4.16
C ASP A 202 -17.86 -1.97 -5.41
N LEU A 203 -16.82 -1.17 -5.22
CA LEU A 203 -16.10 -0.48 -6.28
C LEU A 203 -14.68 -1.03 -6.43
N MET A 204 -14.06 -0.79 -7.58
CA MET A 204 -12.68 -1.13 -7.89
C MET A 204 -12.00 0.03 -8.60
N SER A 205 -10.81 0.41 -8.14
CA SER A 205 -9.95 1.38 -8.84
C SER A 205 -9.31 0.73 -10.06
N SER A 206 -9.17 1.45 -11.18
CA SER A 206 -8.40 0.99 -12.33
C SER A 206 -6.93 0.82 -11.97
N SER A 207 -6.24 -0.14 -12.60
CA SER A 207 -4.77 -0.28 -12.51
C SER A 207 -4.02 0.93 -13.08
N SER A 208 -4.68 1.71 -13.95
CA SER A 208 -4.13 2.93 -14.54
C SER A 208 -4.50 4.21 -13.77
N THR A 209 -5.16 4.10 -12.60
CA THR A 209 -5.55 5.28 -11.81
C THR A 209 -4.30 5.96 -11.26
N GLU A 210 -4.18 7.28 -11.40
CA GLU A 210 -3.10 8.02 -10.78
C GLU A 210 -3.28 8.08 -9.25
N THR A 211 -2.19 8.34 -8.53
CA THR A 211 -2.31 8.53 -7.08
C THR A 211 -2.88 9.90 -6.77
N GLY A 212 -3.73 9.97 -5.75
CA GLY A 212 -4.44 11.19 -5.42
C GLY A 212 -5.74 10.95 -4.66
N LYS A 213 -6.45 12.04 -4.38
CA LYS A 213 -7.73 12.01 -3.68
C LYS A 213 -8.87 12.20 -4.68
N TYR A 214 -9.80 11.27 -4.70
CA TYR A 214 -10.86 11.19 -5.70
C TYR A 214 -12.25 11.28 -5.06
N THR A 215 -13.17 11.94 -5.75
CA THR A 215 -14.61 11.72 -5.60
C THR A 215 -15.05 10.78 -6.72
N VAL A 216 -15.72 9.69 -6.39
CA VAL A 216 -16.08 8.68 -7.38
C VAL A 216 -17.45 9.01 -7.98
N PRO A 217 -17.54 9.17 -9.32
CA PRO A 217 -18.83 9.41 -9.97
C PRO A 217 -19.59 8.08 -10.15
N LEU A 218 -20.86 8.08 -9.78
CA LEU A 218 -21.82 7.01 -10.03
C LEU A 218 -22.96 7.55 -10.90
N GLU A 219 -23.34 6.79 -11.92
CA GLU A 219 -24.54 7.05 -12.71
C GLU A 219 -25.70 6.28 -12.10
N ILE A 220 -26.80 6.99 -11.84
CA ILE A 220 -28.00 6.42 -11.26
C ILE A 220 -29.11 6.62 -12.27
N THR A 221 -29.59 5.50 -12.81
CA THR A 221 -30.66 5.48 -13.79
C THR A 221 -31.92 4.91 -13.16
N TYR A 222 -33.06 5.56 -13.40
CA TYR A 222 -34.34 5.16 -12.84
C TYR A 222 -35.50 5.59 -13.74
N GLN A 223 -36.67 5.00 -13.51
CA GLN A 223 -37.89 5.29 -14.24
C GLN A 223 -38.87 6.08 -13.39
N ASP A 224 -39.45 7.13 -13.95
CA ASP A 224 -40.51 7.89 -13.29
C ASP A 224 -41.87 7.14 -13.33
N SER A 225 -42.91 7.77 -12.78
CA SER A 225 -44.27 7.21 -12.78
C SER A 225 -44.88 7.07 -14.17
N LEU A 226 -44.35 7.77 -15.17
CA LEU A 226 -44.74 7.73 -16.58
C LEU A 226 -43.85 6.78 -17.40
N GLN A 227 -42.91 6.08 -16.76
CA GLN A 227 -41.93 5.18 -17.38
C GLN A 227 -40.87 5.89 -18.23
N ASN A 228 -40.66 7.19 -18.05
CA ASN A 228 -39.51 7.87 -18.65
C ASN A 228 -38.24 7.50 -17.88
N GLU A 229 -37.17 7.19 -18.62
CA GLU A 229 -35.86 6.92 -18.05
C GLU A 229 -35.11 8.23 -17.78
N ILE A 230 -34.57 8.36 -16.57
CA ILE A 230 -33.81 9.51 -16.09
C ILE A 230 -32.49 9.01 -15.54
N THR A 231 -31.41 9.69 -15.91
CA THR A 231 -30.05 9.40 -15.43
C THR A 231 -29.52 10.63 -14.71
N GLU A 232 -29.00 10.42 -13.49
CA GLU A 232 -28.33 11.44 -12.68
C GLU A 232 -26.94 10.95 -12.28
N THR A 233 -25.97 11.86 -12.18
CA THR A 233 -24.63 11.54 -11.69
C THR A 233 -24.49 11.98 -10.24
N ALA A 234 -24.20 11.03 -9.34
CA ALA A 234 -23.85 11.29 -7.96
C ALA A 234 -22.34 11.17 -7.76
N TYR A 235 -21.79 11.98 -6.84
CA TYR A 235 -20.37 11.93 -6.49
C TYR A 235 -20.23 11.48 -5.03
N ILE A 236 -19.47 10.41 -4.81
CA ILE A 236 -19.28 9.79 -3.50
C ILE A 236 -17.81 9.88 -3.05
N GLY A 237 -17.54 9.62 -1.77
CA GLY A 237 -16.20 9.63 -1.20
C GLY A 237 -15.95 10.82 -0.27
N PRO A 238 -14.70 11.30 -0.12
CA PRO A 238 -13.53 11.03 -0.97
C PRO A 238 -12.78 9.73 -0.65
N VAL A 239 -12.10 9.15 -1.65
CA VAL A 239 -11.19 8.00 -1.53
C VAL A 239 -9.77 8.38 -1.96
N ASN A 240 -8.75 7.94 -1.23
CA ASN A 240 -7.34 8.17 -1.60
C ASN A 240 -6.79 6.98 -2.39
N VAL A 241 -6.29 7.19 -3.60
CA VAL A 241 -5.55 6.20 -4.37
C VAL A 241 -4.06 6.37 -4.09
N VAL A 242 -3.41 5.31 -3.60
CA VAL A 242 -1.99 5.30 -3.23
C VAL A 242 -1.17 4.38 -4.15
N GLU A 243 0.15 4.56 -4.13
CA GLU A 243 1.05 3.69 -4.90
C GLU A 243 1.09 2.27 -4.28
N PRO A 244 1.11 1.20 -5.09
CA PRO A 244 1.22 -0.17 -4.58
C PRO A 244 2.42 -0.41 -3.67
N SER A 245 3.55 0.29 -3.91
CA SER A 245 4.74 0.19 -3.04
C SER A 245 4.49 0.64 -1.60
N THR A 246 3.47 1.47 -1.37
CA THR A 246 3.05 1.89 -0.02
C THR A 246 2.14 0.85 0.66
N GLN A 247 1.66 -0.17 -0.06
CA GLN A 247 0.93 -1.30 0.51
C GLN A 247 1.83 -2.27 1.27
N TYR A 248 3.15 -2.16 1.14
CA TYR A 248 4.06 -3.09 1.80
C TYR A 248 5.10 -2.33 2.58
N ARG A 249 5.19 -2.65 3.87
CA ARG A 249 6.29 -2.16 4.70
C ARG A 249 7.30 -3.28 4.89
N ILE A 250 8.54 -2.99 4.52
CA ILE A 250 9.67 -3.90 4.67
C ILE A 250 10.41 -3.56 5.96
N TYR A 251 10.71 -4.58 6.75
CA TYR A 251 11.69 -4.52 7.83
C TYR A 251 12.85 -5.45 7.46
N PHE A 252 14.07 -4.93 7.56
CA PHE A 252 15.28 -5.65 7.18
C PHE A 252 16.30 -5.55 8.31
N GLU A 253 16.27 -6.54 9.19
CA GLU A 253 16.98 -6.48 10.47
C GLU A 253 18.14 -7.48 10.51
N PRO A 254 19.38 -7.05 10.76
CA PRO A 254 20.50 -7.97 10.93
C PRO A 254 20.37 -8.78 12.22
N LEU A 255 20.73 -10.07 12.18
CA LEU A 255 20.82 -10.93 13.37
C LEU A 255 22.12 -10.71 14.16
N SER A 256 23.16 -10.21 13.50
CA SER A 256 24.48 -9.91 14.04
C SER A 256 25.12 -8.75 13.28
N GLY A 257 26.26 -8.23 13.76
CA GLY A 257 27.06 -7.27 13.00
C GLY A 257 27.32 -7.74 11.58
N THR A 258 27.34 -6.80 10.64
CA THR A 258 27.61 -7.07 9.22
C THR A 258 29.04 -6.65 8.94
N GLU A 259 29.94 -7.62 8.92
CA GLU A 259 31.37 -7.37 8.83
C GLU A 259 31.90 -7.59 7.41
N ILE A 260 32.89 -6.81 7.01
CA ILE A 260 33.64 -7.00 5.75
C ILE A 260 34.13 -8.44 5.62
N GLY A 261 33.97 -9.03 4.43
CA GLY A 261 34.41 -10.39 4.12
C GLY A 261 33.62 -11.52 4.81
N SER A 262 32.55 -11.18 5.53
CA SER A 262 31.76 -12.16 6.30
C SER A 262 30.41 -12.50 5.64
N GLN A 263 29.71 -13.47 6.22
CA GLN A 263 28.30 -13.73 5.92
C GLN A 263 27.43 -13.15 7.02
N ALA A 264 26.46 -12.32 6.65
CA ALA A 264 25.49 -11.71 7.56
C ALA A 264 24.10 -12.28 7.31
N GLN A 265 23.40 -12.65 8.38
CA GLN A 265 22.02 -13.12 8.31
C GLN A 265 21.06 -11.99 8.69
N TYR A 266 19.96 -11.86 7.95
CA TYR A 266 18.92 -10.87 8.22
C TYR A 266 17.55 -11.52 8.31
N LYS A 267 16.69 -10.91 9.13
CA LYS A 267 15.24 -11.08 9.07
C LYS A 267 14.69 -10.10 8.04
N LEU A 268 14.13 -10.63 6.97
CA LEU A 268 13.30 -9.89 6.03
C LEU A 268 11.84 -10.09 6.43
N SER A 269 11.19 -9.04 6.92
CA SER A 269 9.76 -9.05 7.25
C SER A 269 9.00 -8.14 6.32
N ILE A 270 7.86 -8.62 5.83
CA ILE A 270 6.92 -7.84 5.01
C ILE A 270 5.59 -7.77 5.72
N GLU A 271 5.14 -6.55 5.96
CA GLU A 271 3.80 -6.22 6.45
C GLU A 271 2.93 -5.76 5.29
N ASN A 272 1.78 -6.40 5.09
CA ASN A 272 0.80 -5.99 4.08
C ASN A 272 -0.13 -4.91 4.66
N LEU A 273 0.12 -3.66 4.29
CA LEU A 273 -0.73 -2.50 4.55
C LEU A 273 -1.86 -2.33 3.51
N GLY A 274 -1.87 -3.16 2.46
CA GLY A 274 -2.98 -3.28 1.51
C GLY A 274 -4.17 -4.04 2.11
N THR A 275 -5.17 -4.31 1.28
CA THR A 275 -6.50 -4.72 1.77
C THR A 275 -6.94 -6.09 1.32
N GLU A 276 -6.19 -6.69 0.42
CA GLU A 276 -6.41 -8.05 -0.05
C GLU A 276 -5.20 -8.88 0.35
N ALA A 277 -5.45 -10.16 0.66
CA ALA A 277 -4.37 -11.09 0.91
C ALA A 277 -3.60 -11.31 -0.41
N ARG A 278 -2.27 -11.18 -0.36
CA ARG A 278 -1.43 -11.26 -1.56
C ARG A 278 -0.15 -12.03 -1.28
N ALA A 279 0.11 -13.03 -2.12
CA ALA A 279 1.41 -13.67 -2.24
C ALA A 279 2.39 -12.73 -2.93
N LEU A 280 3.67 -12.80 -2.55
CA LEU A 280 4.72 -11.93 -3.04
C LEU A 280 5.97 -12.73 -3.38
N THR A 281 6.70 -12.27 -4.39
CA THR A 281 8.08 -12.70 -4.62
C THR A 281 9.00 -11.53 -4.37
N VAL A 282 9.94 -11.71 -3.45
CA VAL A 282 10.95 -10.69 -3.16
C VAL A 282 12.26 -11.11 -3.79
N THR A 283 12.80 -10.28 -4.65
CA THR A 283 14.10 -10.46 -5.29
C THR A 283 15.11 -9.53 -4.66
N ILE A 284 16.19 -10.10 -4.13
CA ILE A 284 17.35 -9.34 -3.68
C ILE A 284 18.40 -9.41 -4.79
N GLU A 285 18.66 -8.27 -5.42
CA GLU A 285 19.68 -8.17 -6.45
C GLU A 285 21.06 -8.01 -5.79
N GLY A 286 22.03 -8.80 -6.24
CA GLY A 286 23.41 -8.66 -5.78
C GLY A 286 24.01 -7.34 -6.25
N SER A 287 24.92 -6.80 -5.45
CA SER A 287 25.69 -5.59 -5.75
C SER A 287 27.20 -5.90 -5.69
N SER A 288 28.04 -4.88 -5.91
CA SER A 288 29.48 -5.00 -5.68
C SER A 288 29.85 -5.20 -4.21
N VAL A 289 28.91 -5.02 -3.29
CA VAL A 289 29.13 -5.10 -1.83
C VAL A 289 28.43 -6.31 -1.23
N PHE A 290 27.22 -6.62 -1.71
CA PHE A 290 26.39 -7.69 -1.17
C PHE A 290 26.11 -8.76 -2.21
N THR A 291 26.42 -10.01 -1.88
CA THR A 291 26.05 -11.17 -2.69
C THR A 291 25.01 -12.00 -1.94
N PRO A 292 23.78 -12.18 -2.44
CA PRO A 292 22.80 -13.05 -1.80
C PRO A 292 23.29 -14.50 -1.81
N ILE A 293 23.30 -15.14 -0.63
CA ILE A 293 23.71 -16.53 -0.45
C ILE A 293 22.45 -17.38 -0.30
N GLY A 294 22.18 -18.19 -1.33
CA GLY A 294 20.98 -19.02 -1.41
C GLY A 294 20.02 -18.52 -2.49
N PRO A 295 18.69 -18.71 -2.33
CA PRO A 295 17.73 -18.25 -3.32
C PRO A 295 17.63 -16.71 -3.31
N ALA A 296 17.91 -16.09 -4.46
CA ALA A 296 17.73 -14.66 -4.64
C ALA A 296 16.25 -14.24 -4.68
N ASN A 297 15.37 -15.18 -5.05
CA ASN A 297 13.92 -15.01 -5.07
C ASN A 297 13.29 -15.70 -3.85
N ILE A 298 12.64 -14.90 -3.01
CA ILE A 298 12.07 -15.31 -1.73
C ILE A 298 10.57 -15.22 -1.85
N TYR A 299 9.90 -16.36 -1.78
CA TYR A 299 8.45 -16.45 -1.89
C TYR A 299 7.80 -16.28 -0.50
N PHE A 300 6.83 -15.37 -0.46
CA PHE A 300 5.88 -15.22 0.63
C PHE A 300 4.53 -15.73 0.14
N ASP A 301 3.91 -16.60 0.96
CA ASP A 301 2.54 -17.04 0.73
C ASP A 301 1.59 -15.83 0.91
N ASP A 302 0.28 -16.02 0.72
CA ASP A 302 -0.68 -14.95 0.92
C ASP A 302 -0.53 -14.28 2.30
N ILE A 303 -0.13 -13.01 2.30
CA ILE A 303 -0.04 -12.18 3.50
C ILE A 303 -1.36 -11.43 3.65
N ALA A 304 -2.14 -11.72 4.69
CA ALA A 304 -3.41 -11.04 4.91
C ALA A 304 -3.22 -9.54 5.25
N PRO A 305 -4.25 -8.69 5.08
CA PRO A 305 -4.20 -7.29 5.49
C PRO A 305 -3.82 -7.13 6.97
N GLY A 306 -2.83 -6.26 7.24
CA GLY A 306 -2.25 -6.03 8.56
C GLY A 306 -1.37 -7.18 9.08
N GLU A 307 -1.22 -8.28 8.34
CA GLU A 307 -0.34 -9.38 8.70
C GLU A 307 1.11 -9.07 8.33
N THR A 308 2.04 -9.58 9.13
CA THR A 308 3.47 -9.55 8.83
C THR A 308 4.00 -10.97 8.71
N GLN A 309 4.66 -11.27 7.59
CA GLN A 309 5.41 -12.52 7.41
C GLN A 309 6.91 -12.25 7.41
N THR A 310 7.71 -13.21 7.91
CA THR A 310 9.16 -13.07 8.05
C THR A 310 9.90 -14.27 7.45
N LYS A 311 10.99 -13.99 6.73
CA LYS A 311 11.93 -14.99 6.19
C LYS A 311 13.36 -14.63 6.57
N MET A 312 14.21 -15.64 6.67
CA MET A 312 15.65 -15.44 6.89
C MET A 312 16.37 -15.39 5.56
N ILE A 313 17.29 -14.44 5.43
CA ILE A 313 18.14 -14.27 4.26
C ILE A 313 19.60 -14.17 4.70
N THR A 314 20.51 -14.59 3.83
CA THR A 314 21.96 -14.50 4.10
C THR A 314 22.60 -13.72 2.98
N LEU A 315 23.40 -12.72 3.34
CA LEU A 315 24.21 -11.93 2.42
C LEU A 315 25.69 -12.18 2.71
N GLY A 316 26.48 -12.44 1.68
CA GLY A 316 27.93 -12.32 1.73
C GLY A 316 28.31 -10.85 1.55
N VAL A 317 29.22 -10.37 2.38
CA VAL A 317 29.82 -9.04 2.28
C VAL A 317 31.15 -9.18 1.58
N ASP A 318 31.36 -8.40 0.52
CA ASP A 318 32.62 -8.42 -0.24
C ASP A 318 33.82 -8.08 0.67
N SER A 319 34.95 -8.75 0.47
CA SER A 319 36.16 -8.55 1.30
C SER A 319 36.95 -7.29 0.93
N ASP A 320 36.74 -6.76 -0.27
CA ASP A 320 37.44 -5.59 -0.80
C ASP A 320 36.62 -4.30 -0.60
N THR A 321 35.41 -4.42 -0.01
CA THR A 321 34.60 -3.26 0.37
C THR A 321 35.17 -2.53 1.58
N SER A 322 34.87 -1.24 1.71
CA SER A 322 35.21 -0.46 2.91
C SER A 322 34.07 -0.50 3.93
N SER A 323 34.37 -0.20 5.20
CA SER A 323 33.32 0.05 6.19
C SER A 323 32.48 1.28 5.80
N GLY A 324 31.18 1.26 6.11
CA GLY A 324 30.28 2.35 5.73
C GLY A 324 28.81 1.99 5.67
N TYR A 325 28.00 2.92 5.16
CA TYR A 325 26.57 2.74 4.94
C TYR A 325 26.31 2.48 3.46
N TYR A 326 25.62 1.38 3.18
CA TYR A 326 25.31 0.91 1.83
C TYR A 326 23.81 0.75 1.67
N VAL A 327 23.35 0.93 0.44
CA VAL A 327 21.95 0.73 0.07
C VAL A 327 21.83 -0.56 -0.73
N LEU A 328 20.86 -1.38 -0.38
CA LEU A 328 20.52 -2.60 -1.09
C LEU A 328 19.11 -2.47 -1.67
N PRO A 329 18.95 -2.50 -3.01
CA PRO A 329 17.63 -2.52 -3.63
C PRO A 329 16.98 -3.89 -3.44
N ILE A 330 15.70 -3.86 -3.06
CA ILE A 330 14.83 -5.02 -2.91
C ILE A 330 13.66 -4.84 -3.87
N SER A 331 13.53 -5.74 -4.83
CA SER A 331 12.42 -5.78 -5.77
C SER A 331 11.32 -6.68 -5.20
N ILE A 332 10.08 -6.20 -5.15
CA ILE A 332 8.92 -6.99 -4.75
C ILE A 332 7.98 -7.09 -5.95
N ASP A 333 7.68 -8.31 -6.33
CA ASP A 333 6.68 -8.66 -7.34
C ASP A 333 5.39 -9.09 -6.64
N SER A 334 4.32 -8.34 -6.87
CA SER A 334 2.94 -8.71 -6.51
C SER A 334 2.14 -8.94 -7.79
N ASN A 335 1.93 -10.21 -8.16
CA ASN A 335 1.12 -10.61 -9.33
C ASN A 335 1.54 -9.95 -10.67
N GLY A 336 2.84 -9.75 -10.89
CA GLY A 336 3.42 -9.17 -12.09
C GLY A 336 3.68 -7.66 -12.00
N GLU A 337 3.24 -7.01 -10.93
CA GLU A 337 3.60 -5.62 -10.63
C GLU A 337 4.86 -5.60 -9.76
N ILE A 338 5.96 -5.07 -10.32
CA ILE A 338 7.26 -4.99 -9.63
C ILE A 338 7.45 -3.58 -9.08
N PHE A 339 7.78 -3.49 -7.80
CA PHE A 339 8.20 -2.26 -7.15
C PHE A 339 9.52 -2.46 -6.41
N VAL A 340 10.35 -1.41 -6.38
CA VAL A 340 11.67 -1.43 -5.75
C VAL A 340 11.63 -0.60 -4.47
N GLN A 341 12.12 -1.15 -3.37
CA GLN A 341 12.42 -0.43 -2.13
C GLN A 341 13.91 -0.54 -1.81
N GLU A 342 14.46 0.49 -1.20
CA GLU A 342 15.86 0.56 -0.81
C GLU A 342 15.99 0.35 0.69
N VAL A 343 16.84 -0.60 1.12
CA VAL A 343 17.18 -0.80 2.53
C VAL A 343 18.61 -0.40 2.81
N GLY A 344 18.81 0.25 3.95
CA GLY A 344 20.13 0.67 4.42
C GLY A 344 20.81 -0.39 5.25
N ILE A 345 22.07 -0.67 4.97
CA ILE A 345 22.91 -1.63 5.68
C ILE A 345 24.20 -0.94 6.09
N VAL A 346 24.54 -1.02 7.38
CA VAL A 346 25.84 -0.60 7.89
C VAL A 346 26.78 -1.80 7.82
N VAL A 347 27.89 -1.64 7.10
CA VAL A 347 28.99 -2.60 7.07
C VAL A 347 30.09 -2.10 7.99
N GLU A 348 30.46 -2.93 8.96
CA GLU A 348 31.45 -2.68 9.98
C GLU A 348 32.78 -3.34 9.62
N ALA A 349 33.85 -2.81 10.20
CA ALA A 349 35.19 -3.36 10.13
C ALA A 349 35.75 -3.53 11.54
N THR A 350 36.42 -4.66 11.76
CA THR A 350 37.06 -5.04 13.01
C THR A 350 38.58 -5.13 12.79
N PRO A 351 39.37 -4.16 13.28
CA PRO A 351 40.82 -4.27 13.26
C PRO A 351 41.31 -5.32 14.26
N ALA A 352 42.30 -6.12 13.89
CA ALA A 352 42.96 -7.07 14.78
C ALA A 352 44.44 -7.23 14.43
N ILE A 353 45.27 -7.50 15.45
CA ILE A 353 46.72 -7.68 15.31
C ILE A 353 47.14 -8.98 15.97
N THR A 354 48.04 -9.72 15.30
CA THR A 354 48.72 -10.89 15.85
C THR A 354 50.22 -10.63 15.93
N LEU A 355 50.84 -11.03 17.03
CA LEU A 355 52.28 -10.91 17.25
C LEU A 355 52.96 -12.28 17.29
N THR A 356 54.12 -12.36 16.65
CA THR A 356 55.05 -13.50 16.77
C THR A 356 56.47 -12.97 16.88
N SER A 357 57.28 -13.53 17.79
CA SER A 357 58.66 -13.11 18.01
C SER A 357 59.69 -14.18 17.66
N GLU A 358 60.87 -13.73 17.28
CA GLU A 358 62.08 -14.53 17.08
C GLU A 358 63.26 -13.81 17.74
N ILE A 359 64.13 -14.56 18.42
CA ILE A 359 65.28 -14.02 19.14
C ILE A 359 66.55 -14.56 18.50
N SER A 360 67.50 -13.66 18.20
CA SER A 360 68.85 -14.02 17.78
C SER A 360 69.87 -13.44 18.76
N SER A 361 70.91 -14.23 19.07
CA SER A 361 72.02 -13.78 19.91
C SER A 361 73.23 -13.47 19.03
N GLU A 362 73.70 -12.22 19.06
CA GLU A 362 75.03 -11.91 18.55
C GLU A 362 76.05 -12.25 19.65
N THR A 363 76.63 -13.45 19.57
CA THR A 363 77.79 -13.77 20.39
C THR A 363 79.01 -13.06 19.80
N THR A 364 79.38 -11.91 20.38
CA THR A 364 80.75 -11.40 20.20
C THR A 364 81.71 -12.41 20.81
N SER A 365 82.44 -13.11 19.95
CA SER A 365 83.43 -14.11 20.29
C SER A 365 84.60 -13.48 21.04
N ALA A 366 84.62 -13.61 22.37
CA ALA A 366 85.83 -13.49 23.16
C ALA A 366 85.73 -14.30 24.46
N ALA A 367 86.30 -15.51 24.41
CA ALA A 367 87.04 -16.20 25.47
C ALA A 367 86.72 -17.70 25.46
N SER A 368 87.69 -18.46 24.98
CA SER A 368 87.82 -19.90 25.17
C SER A 368 87.81 -20.26 26.66
N GLY A 369 86.77 -20.94 27.11
CA GLY A 369 86.69 -21.63 28.39
C GLY A 369 85.81 -22.85 28.22
N THR A 370 86.37 -24.04 28.46
CA THR A 370 85.75 -25.36 28.33
C THR A 370 84.44 -25.53 29.11
N PRO A 371 83.45 -26.30 28.61
CA PRO A 371 82.17 -26.48 29.27
C PRO A 371 82.23 -27.53 30.39
N SER A 372 81.60 -27.26 31.53
CA SER A 372 81.21 -28.28 32.50
C SER A 372 79.68 -28.37 32.58
N GLU A 373 79.16 -29.58 32.43
CA GLU A 373 77.74 -29.92 32.53
C GLU A 373 77.15 -29.71 33.93
N SER A 374 75.80 -29.65 33.96
CA SER A 374 74.87 -29.84 35.09
C SER A 374 74.23 -28.57 35.66
N SER A 375 72.97 -28.32 35.29
CA SER A 375 71.84 -28.53 36.21
C SER A 375 70.50 -28.21 35.54
N THR A 376 69.53 -29.08 35.83
CA THR A 376 68.11 -28.91 35.58
C THR A 376 67.49 -27.94 36.57
N GLY A 377 66.81 -26.90 36.07
CA GLY A 377 65.79 -26.13 36.78
C GLY A 377 66.29 -24.99 37.67
N THR A 378 65.67 -23.82 37.48
CA THR A 378 65.68 -22.62 38.35
C THR A 378 66.67 -21.52 37.93
N SER A 379 66.10 -20.39 37.48
CA SER A 379 66.71 -19.05 37.33
C SER A 379 68.15 -19.04 36.80
N GLY A 380 68.30 -19.08 35.47
CA GLY A 380 69.57 -18.78 34.83
C GLY A 380 69.97 -17.33 35.12
N ASN A 381 71.16 -17.13 35.66
CA ASN A 381 71.73 -15.80 35.84
C ASN A 381 72.17 -15.29 34.46
N PHE A 382 71.27 -14.59 33.74
CA PHE A 382 71.45 -14.12 32.36
C PHE A 382 72.47 -12.98 32.21
N ALA A 383 73.13 -12.57 33.29
CA ALA A 383 74.06 -11.44 33.36
C ALA A 383 75.32 -11.58 32.46
N SER A 384 75.53 -12.69 31.74
CA SER A 384 76.63 -12.86 30.77
C SER A 384 76.20 -12.95 29.31
N MET A 385 74.89 -12.92 29.01
CA MET A 385 74.45 -12.76 27.62
C MET A 385 74.59 -11.29 27.27
N GLY A 386 75.39 -10.99 26.25
CA GLY A 386 75.48 -9.65 25.69
C GLY A 386 74.15 -9.18 25.10
N ASN A 387 74.20 -8.14 24.29
CA ASN A 387 73.02 -7.62 23.59
C ASN A 387 72.30 -8.73 22.80
N LEU A 388 71.00 -8.90 23.08
CA LEU A 388 70.10 -9.82 22.36
C LEU A 388 69.27 -9.04 21.36
N GLN A 389 69.17 -9.51 20.12
CA GLN A 389 68.29 -8.91 19.13
C GLN A 389 66.94 -9.64 19.16
N VAL A 390 65.88 -8.89 19.43
CA VAL A 390 64.50 -9.38 19.42
C VAL A 390 63.83 -8.85 18.16
N THR A 391 63.40 -9.78 17.29
CA THR A 391 62.59 -9.46 16.11
C THR A 391 61.14 -9.82 16.39
N VAL A 392 60.24 -8.86 16.19
CA VAL A 392 58.80 -9.00 16.43
C VAL A 392 58.08 -8.75 15.11
N LYS A 393 57.36 -9.77 14.65
CA LYS A 393 56.49 -9.69 13.50
C LYS A 393 55.09 -9.28 13.97
N ILE A 394 54.57 -8.21 13.38
CA ILE A 394 53.27 -7.60 13.65
C ILE A 394 52.41 -7.85 12.43
N ALA A 395 51.45 -8.76 12.51
CA ALA A 395 50.56 -9.08 11.40
C ALA A 395 49.17 -8.48 11.63
N ASN A 396 48.58 -7.86 10.60
CA ASN A 396 47.19 -7.46 10.63
C ASN A 396 46.32 -8.69 10.37
N SER A 397 45.59 -9.12 11.40
CA SER A 397 44.66 -10.25 11.36
C SER A 397 43.19 -9.80 11.37
N GLY A 398 42.94 -8.49 11.24
CA GLY A 398 41.61 -7.92 11.09
C GLY A 398 41.09 -8.02 9.66
N ASN A 399 39.89 -7.50 9.43
CA ASN A 399 39.24 -7.46 8.10
C ASN A 399 39.32 -6.09 7.42
N THR A 400 40.24 -5.22 7.87
CA THR A 400 40.46 -3.88 7.31
C THR A 400 41.93 -3.48 7.41
N PRO A 401 42.46 -2.67 6.47
CA PRO A 401 43.78 -2.07 6.60
C PRO A 401 43.92 -1.18 7.85
N ILE A 402 45.03 -1.32 8.56
CA ILE A 402 45.39 -0.45 9.67
C ILE A 402 46.51 0.49 9.25
N ARG A 403 46.40 1.76 9.64
CA ARG A 403 47.31 2.84 9.25
C ARG A 403 48.11 3.34 10.44
N SER A 404 49.24 3.98 10.15
CA SER A 404 50.10 4.60 11.17
C SER A 404 50.52 3.62 12.28
N VAL A 405 50.77 2.36 11.92
CA VAL A 405 51.20 1.34 12.86
C VAL A 405 52.56 1.73 13.42
N TYR A 406 52.63 1.83 14.74
CA TYR A 406 53.80 2.24 15.48
C TYR A 406 53.97 1.34 16.70
N ALA A 407 55.15 0.74 16.84
CA ALA A 407 55.46 -0.20 17.91
C ALA A 407 56.52 0.39 18.83
N VAL A 408 56.39 0.17 20.14
CA VAL A 408 57.32 0.61 21.18
C VAL A 408 57.62 -0.56 22.11
N ALA A 409 58.89 -0.91 22.30
CA ALA A 409 59.35 -1.79 23.35
C ALA A 409 59.69 -0.98 24.61
N GLU A 410 59.16 -1.40 25.75
CA GLU A 410 59.40 -0.72 27.02
C GLU A 410 60.42 -1.50 27.86
N SER A 411 61.33 -0.79 28.53
CA SER A 411 62.27 -1.43 29.47
C SER A 411 61.56 -1.81 30.76
N THR A 412 61.93 -2.95 31.32
CA THR A 412 61.52 -3.41 32.65
C THR A 412 62.71 -3.38 33.62
N ASP A 413 62.50 -3.76 34.87
CA ASP A 413 63.60 -3.91 35.85
C ASP A 413 64.58 -5.03 35.42
N GLU A 414 64.07 -6.05 34.71
CA GLU A 414 64.83 -7.21 34.24
C GLU A 414 65.41 -7.04 32.84
N ILE A 415 64.76 -6.27 31.96
CA ILE A 415 65.16 -6.09 30.56
C ILE A 415 65.33 -4.61 30.24
N ARG A 416 66.55 -4.22 29.85
CA ARG A 416 66.83 -2.87 29.36
C ARG A 416 66.89 -2.86 27.84
N VAL A 417 66.05 -2.03 27.21
CA VAL A 417 66.17 -1.71 25.78
C VAL A 417 67.38 -0.79 25.58
N THR A 418 68.26 -1.15 24.64
CA THR A 418 69.56 -0.49 24.43
C THR A 418 69.66 0.33 23.14
N ASP A 419 68.71 0.17 22.24
CA ASP A 419 68.59 0.93 21.00
C ASP A 419 67.29 1.77 20.97
N SER A 420 66.87 2.24 19.79
CA SER A 420 65.61 2.99 19.67
C SER A 420 64.46 2.06 20.06
N PRO A 421 63.70 2.38 21.12
CA PRO A 421 62.63 1.51 21.59
C PRO A 421 61.44 1.49 20.62
N ASP A 422 61.37 2.43 19.69
CA ASP A 422 60.22 2.71 18.85
C ASP A 422 60.47 2.51 17.36
N LYS A 423 59.43 2.09 16.64
CA LYS A 423 59.48 1.99 15.17
C LYS A 423 58.14 2.25 14.52
N PHE A 424 58.18 3.15 13.54
CA PHE A 424 57.08 3.35 12.60
C PHE A 424 57.11 2.27 11.52
N ILE A 425 56.01 1.53 11.39
CA ILE A 425 55.85 0.44 10.42
C ILE A 425 55.09 0.95 9.17
N GLY A 426 54.14 1.87 9.36
CA GLY A 426 53.34 2.43 8.27
C GLY A 426 51.93 1.83 8.19
N THR A 427 51.49 1.48 7.00
CA THR A 427 50.19 0.84 6.77
C THR A 427 50.38 -0.67 6.64
N LEU A 428 49.52 -1.46 7.29
CA LEU A 428 49.43 -2.90 7.10
C LEU A 428 48.05 -3.21 6.52
N ASN A 429 47.98 -3.70 5.27
CA ASN A 429 46.72 -4.20 4.72
C ASN A 429 46.30 -5.49 5.43
N VAL A 430 45.11 -5.99 5.11
CA VAL A 430 44.66 -7.30 5.59
C VAL A 430 45.68 -8.36 5.17
N ASP A 431 46.03 -9.26 6.09
CA ASP A 431 47.03 -10.32 5.93
C ASP A 431 48.49 -9.87 5.70
N ASP A 432 48.77 -8.56 5.71
CA ASP A 432 50.13 -8.02 5.69
C ASP A 432 50.79 -8.09 7.08
N PHE A 433 52.12 -8.02 7.10
CA PHE A 433 52.89 -7.90 8.33
C PHE A 433 54.04 -6.90 8.23
N GLY A 434 54.38 -6.30 9.37
CA GLY A 434 55.58 -5.50 9.57
C GLY A 434 56.54 -6.15 10.56
N THR A 435 57.80 -5.73 10.55
CA THR A 435 58.81 -6.20 11.50
C THR A 435 59.40 -5.05 12.32
N PHE A 436 59.31 -5.22 13.64
CA PHE A 436 59.98 -4.41 14.63
C PHE A 436 61.20 -5.17 15.15
N GLN A 437 62.35 -4.51 15.27
CA GLN A 437 63.58 -5.09 15.78
C GLN A 437 64.12 -4.16 16.86
N THR A 438 64.51 -4.73 18.00
CA THR A 438 65.12 -4.00 19.11
C THR A 438 66.19 -4.85 19.78
N THR A 439 67.14 -4.18 20.39
CA THR A 439 68.28 -4.77 21.07
C THR A 439 68.08 -4.61 22.57
N VAL A 440 68.02 -5.73 23.28
CA VAL A 440 67.80 -5.75 24.73
C VAL A 440 69.01 -6.31 25.47
N MET A 441 69.21 -5.83 26.69
CA MET A 441 70.21 -6.32 27.62
C MET A 441 69.51 -6.79 28.90
N MET A 442 69.85 -7.99 29.38
CA MET A 442 69.33 -8.50 30.64
C MET A 442 70.02 -7.81 31.81
N THR A 443 69.26 -7.09 32.63
CA THR A 443 69.76 -6.33 33.81
C THR A 443 69.40 -6.98 35.14
N GLY A 444 68.44 -7.92 35.14
CA GLY A 444 67.97 -8.63 36.32
C GLY A 444 67.84 -10.15 36.11
N THR A 445 67.34 -10.84 37.14
CA THR A 445 67.05 -12.28 37.10
C THR A 445 65.56 -12.51 36.81
N CYS A 446 65.24 -13.17 35.71
CA CYS A 446 63.87 -13.53 35.37
C CYS A 446 63.47 -14.85 36.06
N THR A 447 62.41 -14.83 36.87
CA THR A 447 61.89 -16.03 37.57
C THR A 447 60.78 -16.76 36.81
N GLU A 448 60.11 -16.08 35.88
CA GLU A 448 58.97 -16.60 35.08
C GLU A 448 59.08 -16.27 33.59
N GLY A 449 60.29 -16.41 33.03
CA GLY A 449 60.62 -15.99 31.66
C GLY A 449 60.80 -14.48 31.55
N CYS A 450 61.76 -14.03 30.76
CA CYS A 450 61.98 -12.60 30.57
C CYS A 450 60.93 -12.05 29.60
N LYS A 451 60.03 -11.16 30.03
CA LYS A 451 58.97 -10.63 29.16
C LYS A 451 59.25 -9.18 28.76
N LEU A 452 59.34 -8.94 27.46
CA LEU A 452 59.45 -7.62 26.88
C LEU A 452 58.05 -7.07 26.57
N PRO A 453 57.59 -6.01 27.27
CA PRO A 453 56.36 -5.32 26.92
C PRO A 453 56.51 -4.55 25.61
N ILE A 454 55.52 -4.70 24.74
CA ILE A 454 55.40 -4.05 23.44
C ILE A 454 54.04 -3.36 23.37
N THR A 455 54.07 -2.05 23.17
CA THR A 455 52.89 -1.22 22.93
C THR A 455 52.80 -0.92 21.44
N ILE A 456 51.67 -1.25 20.82
CA ILE A 456 51.38 -0.99 19.41
C ILE A 456 50.23 -0.01 19.33
N THR A 457 50.44 1.09 18.63
CA THR A 457 49.40 2.06 18.29
C THR A 457 49.15 2.04 16.80
N PHE A 458 47.88 2.16 16.40
CA PHE A 458 47.49 2.23 14.99
C PHE A 458 46.15 2.94 14.86
N LYS A 459 45.81 3.36 13.64
CA LYS A 459 44.51 3.95 13.30
C LYS A 459 43.74 3.04 12.36
N ASP A 460 42.45 2.86 12.60
CA ASP A 460 41.58 2.10 11.72
C ASP A 460 41.13 2.92 10.48
N GLU A 461 40.23 2.34 9.68
CA GLU A 461 39.60 2.99 8.53
C GLU A 461 38.86 4.29 8.89
N ASN A 462 38.27 4.34 10.08
CA ASN A 462 37.53 5.49 10.61
C ASN A 462 38.43 6.53 11.29
N ASN A 463 39.75 6.34 11.19
CA ASN A 463 40.77 7.21 11.79
C ASN A 463 40.67 7.25 13.34
N VAL A 464 40.06 6.23 13.95
CA VAL A 464 40.06 6.01 15.39
C VAL A 464 41.37 5.35 15.75
N GLU A 465 42.04 5.88 16.77
CA GLU A 465 43.31 5.36 17.27
C GLU A 465 43.05 4.22 18.27
N HIS A 466 43.79 3.13 18.09
CA HIS A 466 43.76 1.93 18.92
C HIS A 466 45.14 1.70 19.51
N THR A 467 45.18 1.30 20.78
CA THR A 467 46.41 0.91 21.48
C THR A 467 46.31 -0.54 21.93
N PHE A 468 47.32 -1.33 21.60
CA PHE A 468 47.41 -2.75 21.91
C PHE A 468 48.69 -3.01 22.70
N HIS A 469 48.56 -3.56 23.91
CA HIS A 469 49.69 -3.93 24.75
C HIS A 469 49.89 -5.45 24.72
N LYS A 470 51.13 -5.88 24.48
CA LYS A 470 51.48 -7.29 24.48
C LYS A 470 52.86 -7.54 25.05
N GLU A 471 53.00 -8.63 25.78
CA GLU A 471 54.30 -9.12 26.25
C GLU A 471 54.84 -10.17 25.28
N VAL A 472 56.12 -10.07 24.95
CA VAL A 472 56.89 -11.04 24.17
C VAL A 472 57.93 -11.69 25.07
N GLU A 473 58.01 -13.02 25.06
CA GLU A 473 59.03 -13.75 25.82
C GLU A 473 60.40 -13.62 25.16
N VAL A 474 61.43 -13.40 25.98
CA VAL A 474 62.83 -13.17 25.64
C VAL A 474 63.70 -14.18 26.40
N ASP A 475 63.43 -15.47 26.21
CA ASP A 475 64.23 -16.53 26.83
C ASP A 475 65.30 -17.02 25.85
N GLY A 476 66.56 -17.04 26.30
CA GLY A 476 67.74 -17.41 25.50
C GLY A 476 67.81 -18.89 25.09
N SER A 477 66.72 -19.66 25.17
CA SER A 477 66.63 -21.00 24.61
C SER A 477 66.19 -20.91 23.16
N ALA A 478 67.07 -21.28 22.23
CA ALA A 478 66.70 -21.43 20.83
C ALA A 478 65.64 -22.53 20.71
N GLY A 479 64.36 -22.15 20.57
CA GLY A 479 63.30 -23.11 20.28
C GLY A 479 61.87 -22.59 20.45
N ALA A 480 61.15 -22.52 19.31
CA ALA A 480 59.70 -22.40 19.13
C ALA A 480 59.04 -21.04 19.46
N GLY A 481 58.61 -20.35 18.40
CA GLY A 481 57.89 -19.08 18.47
C GLY A 481 56.57 -19.19 19.25
N SER A 482 56.29 -18.18 20.07
CA SER A 482 55.03 -18.02 20.76
C SER A 482 54.03 -17.27 19.86
N THR A 483 52.93 -17.92 19.51
CA THR A 483 51.77 -17.29 18.87
C THR A 483 50.79 -16.86 19.95
N ALA A 484 50.52 -15.55 20.02
CA ALA A 484 49.52 -15.03 20.93
C ALA A 484 48.47 -14.23 20.15
N ALA A 485 47.33 -14.85 19.87
CA ALA A 485 46.15 -14.21 19.30
C ALA A 485 45.22 -13.72 20.42
N ALA A 486 44.70 -12.49 20.31
CA ALA A 486 43.70 -11.97 21.24
C ALA A 486 42.64 -11.17 20.47
N GLY A 487 41.38 -11.59 20.60
CA GLY A 487 40.23 -10.78 20.20
C GLY A 487 39.98 -9.69 21.25
N MET A 488 39.71 -8.46 20.80
CA MET A 488 39.47 -7.33 21.70
C MET A 488 38.13 -7.49 22.44
N ARG A 489 38.16 -7.34 23.77
CA ARG A 489 37.02 -6.86 24.57
C ARG A 489 37.21 -5.35 24.72
N ALA A 490 36.29 -4.57 24.14
CA ALA A 490 36.30 -3.12 24.26
C ALA A 490 35.98 -2.71 25.71
N ASP A 491 36.92 -2.05 26.37
CA ASP A 491 36.70 -1.38 27.66
C ASP A 491 36.05 -0.01 27.38
N ARG A 492 34.74 0.11 27.62
CA ARG A 492 34.00 1.38 27.50
C ARG A 492 33.68 1.91 28.90
N GLY A 493 34.05 3.16 29.16
CA GLY A 493 33.71 3.91 30.36
C GLY A 493 32.19 4.03 30.62
N PRO A 494 31.79 4.47 31.83
CA PRO A 494 30.51 4.11 32.41
C PRO A 494 29.40 5.02 31.90
N LEU A 495 28.48 4.48 31.11
CA LEU A 495 27.05 4.82 31.09
C LEU A 495 26.34 3.66 30.37
N GLY A 496 25.44 3.00 31.09
CA GLY A 496 25.03 1.63 30.82
C GLY A 496 24.14 1.43 29.60
N PHE A 497 24.32 0.28 28.96
CA PHE A 497 23.29 -0.72 28.66
C PHE A 497 23.99 -2.03 28.28
N ILE A 498 23.64 -3.14 28.95
CA ILE A 498 24.20 -4.50 28.74
C ILE A 498 23.23 -5.25 27.80
N PRO A 499 23.74 -6.00 26.80
CA PRO A 499 23.77 -7.45 26.98
C PRO A 499 25.12 -8.06 26.61
N SER A 500 25.71 -8.74 27.61
CA SER A 500 26.78 -9.70 27.43
C SER A 500 26.17 -11.04 27.01
N ILE A 501 26.48 -11.56 25.83
CA ILE A 501 26.61 -13.01 25.64
C ILE A 501 27.68 -13.26 24.57
N PHE A 502 28.96 -13.37 24.95
CA PHE A 502 29.90 -14.25 24.23
C PHE A 502 30.85 -14.86 25.25
N GLY A 503 30.45 -16.05 25.68
CA GLY A 503 31.10 -16.91 26.65
C GLY A 503 30.31 -18.21 26.76
N ILE A 504 29.93 -18.79 25.62
CA ILE A 504 29.34 -20.13 25.58
C ILE A 504 30.33 -21.06 24.89
N ASN A 505 30.92 -21.91 25.71
CA ASN A 505 31.67 -23.10 25.31
C ASN A 505 30.94 -23.84 24.19
N VAL A 506 31.62 -24.00 23.05
CA VAL A 506 31.16 -24.77 21.87
C VAL A 506 30.77 -26.22 22.22
N LEU A 507 31.22 -26.75 23.36
CA LEU A 507 30.81 -28.05 23.89
C LEU A 507 29.37 -28.12 24.44
N TYR A 508 28.76 -27.01 24.88
CA TYR A 508 27.39 -27.02 25.41
C TYR A 508 26.32 -26.99 24.31
N ILE A 509 26.59 -26.32 23.18
CA ILE A 509 25.64 -26.23 22.05
C ILE A 509 25.50 -27.60 21.37
N VAL A 510 26.59 -28.35 21.21
CA VAL A 510 26.54 -29.73 20.68
C VAL A 510 25.76 -30.65 21.63
N GLY A 511 25.91 -30.49 22.95
CA GLY A 511 25.15 -31.25 23.94
C GLY A 511 23.65 -30.96 23.94
N VAL A 512 23.25 -29.68 23.82
CA VAL A 512 21.83 -29.27 23.79
C VAL A 512 21.17 -29.65 22.47
N VAL A 513 21.87 -29.53 21.34
CA VAL A 513 21.37 -29.99 20.03
C VAL A 513 21.25 -31.53 20.02
N ALA A 514 22.21 -32.27 20.57
CA ALA A 514 22.11 -33.72 20.68
C ALA A 514 20.93 -34.18 21.57
N LEU A 515 20.70 -33.49 22.71
CA LEU A 515 19.55 -33.78 23.57
C LEU A 515 18.21 -33.38 22.93
N GLY A 516 18.16 -32.29 22.15
CA GLY A 516 16.99 -31.89 21.38
C GLY A 516 16.64 -32.88 20.27
N VAL A 517 17.65 -33.38 19.55
CA VAL A 517 17.48 -34.40 18.51
C VAL A 517 17.05 -35.73 19.11
N LEU A 518 17.67 -36.18 20.21
CA LEU A 518 17.25 -37.39 20.92
C LEU A 518 15.83 -37.27 21.51
N GLY A 519 15.48 -36.09 22.05
CA GLY A 519 14.13 -35.78 22.53
C GLY A 519 13.09 -35.78 21.41
N TYR A 520 13.41 -35.23 20.24
CA TYR A 520 12.53 -35.22 19.07
C TYR A 520 12.27 -36.63 18.53
N PHE A 521 13.31 -37.47 18.41
CA PHE A 521 13.15 -38.86 17.99
C PHE A 521 12.42 -39.72 19.04
N GLY A 522 12.66 -39.49 20.33
CA GLY A 522 11.93 -40.12 21.43
C GLY A 522 10.44 -39.76 21.42
N TYR A 523 10.11 -38.48 21.25
CA TYR A 523 8.72 -37.99 21.16
C TYR A 523 8.00 -38.55 19.93
N LYS A 524 8.67 -38.61 18.77
CA LYS A 524 8.10 -39.19 17.54
C LYS A 524 7.80 -40.68 17.70
N LYS A 525 8.66 -41.43 18.42
CA LYS A 525 8.44 -42.85 18.72
C LYS A 525 7.31 -43.08 19.72
N TRP A 526 7.18 -42.22 20.74
CA TRP A 526 6.08 -42.26 21.70
C TRP A 526 4.72 -41.94 21.05
N LYS A 527 4.66 -40.95 20.16
CA LYS A 527 3.43 -40.57 19.46
C LYS A 527 2.94 -41.67 18.50
N LYS A 528 3.87 -42.43 17.89
CA LYS A 528 3.54 -43.65 17.11
C LYS A 528 3.00 -44.78 18.00
N GLY A 529 3.59 -45.01 19.17
CA GLY A 529 3.08 -46.03 20.11
C GLY A 529 1.68 -45.74 20.66
N LYS A 530 1.31 -44.47 20.84
CA LYS A 530 -0.05 -44.08 21.24
C LYS A 530 -1.11 -44.22 20.13
N ALA A 531 -0.70 -44.21 18.87
CA ALA A 531 -1.59 -44.43 17.73
C ALA A 531 -1.91 -45.92 17.51
N GLU A 532 -1.05 -46.83 18.00
CA GLU A 532 -1.23 -48.28 17.86
C GLU A 532 -1.87 -48.93 19.11
N GLY A 533 -1.95 -48.22 20.25
CA GLY A 533 -2.65 -48.68 21.47
C GLY A 533 -4.14 -48.33 21.55
N LYS A 534 -4.72 -47.80 20.48
CA LYS A 534 -6.17 -47.61 20.29
C LYS A 534 -6.63 -48.39 19.06
N LYS A 535 -6.50 -49.71 19.13
CA LYS A 535 -7.31 -50.66 18.36
C LYS A 535 -7.75 -51.77 19.29
#